data_AF-A0A6N3BX03-F1
#
_entry.id   AF-A0A6N3BX03-F1
#
_cell.length_a   1.000
_cell.length_b   1.000
_cell.length_c   1.000
_cell.angle_alpha   90.00
_cell.angle_beta   90.00
_cell.angle_gamma   90.00
#
_symmetry.space_group_name_H-M   'P 1'
#
loop_
_entity.id
_entity.type
_entity.pdbx_description
1 polymer ?
#
loop_
_entity_poly.entity_id
_entity_poly.type
_entity_poly.pdbx_seq_one_letter_code
_entity_poly.pdbx_strand_id
1 'polypeptide(L)'
;MKSKVQSFSFLMELIIVILFFAASTTVCASFIVQAKNKQVQGTNLQNALIEAQSMIETMQAYPQADLEQLLEVEKIDENHYQKDNIFIEIDRDMITQGKIMIKNKNEVISELPFVLGGNHDE
;
A
#
# COMPACT_ATOMS: atom_id res chain seq x y z
N MET A 1 -24.75 44.09 -43.90
CA MET A 1 -24.10 44.08 -42.56
C MET A 1 -24.71 43.10 -41.54
N LYS A 2 -25.75 42.32 -41.88
CA LYS A 2 -26.43 41.39 -40.94
C LYS A 2 -25.69 40.05 -40.69
N SER A 3 -24.90 39.54 -41.63
CA SER A 3 -24.21 38.22 -41.47
C SER A 3 -22.95 38.26 -40.60
N LYS A 4 -22.27 39.42 -40.52
CA LYS A 4 -21.00 39.56 -39.78
C LYS A 4 -21.18 39.42 -38.26
N VAL A 5 -22.31 39.90 -37.73
CA VAL A 5 -22.63 39.83 -36.28
C VAL A 5 -22.97 38.40 -35.85
N GLN A 6 -23.68 37.65 -36.70
CA GLN A 6 -24.09 36.27 -36.42
C GLN A 6 -22.91 35.30 -36.43
N SER A 7 -21.94 35.50 -37.33
CA SER A 7 -20.70 34.71 -37.38
C SER A 7 -19.77 34.96 -36.18
N PHE A 8 -19.72 36.20 -35.66
CA PHE A 8 -18.99 36.52 -34.43
C PHE A 8 -19.65 35.92 -33.17
N SER A 9 -20.99 35.90 -33.12
CA SER A 9 -21.73 35.26 -32.01
C SER A 9 -21.45 33.76 -31.94
N PHE A 10 -21.44 33.07 -33.09
CA PHE A 10 -21.12 31.65 -33.17
C PHE A 10 -19.67 31.35 -32.76
N LEU A 11 -18.72 32.18 -33.18
CA LEU A 11 -17.32 32.01 -32.82
C LEU A 11 -17.07 32.20 -31.31
N MET A 12 -17.74 33.17 -30.69
CA MET A 12 -17.69 33.36 -29.23
C MET A 12 -18.27 32.17 -28.47
N GLU A 13 -19.41 31.64 -28.93
CA GLU A 13 -20.05 30.46 -28.33
C GLU A 13 -19.12 29.23 -28.40
N LEU A 14 -18.51 29.00 -29.56
CA LEU A 14 -17.55 27.91 -29.74
C LEU A 14 -16.32 28.04 -28.82
N ILE A 15 -15.78 29.26 -28.67
CA ILE A 15 -14.66 29.51 -27.75
C ILE A 15 -15.06 29.17 -26.31
N ILE A 16 -16.24 29.62 -25.87
CA ILE A 16 -16.74 29.34 -24.52
C ILE A 16 -16.87 27.83 -24.30
N VAL A 17 -17.44 27.09 -25.25
CA VAL A 17 -17.57 25.62 -25.17
C VAL A 17 -16.21 24.94 -25.06
N ILE A 18 -15.23 25.36 -25.87
CA ILE A 18 -13.87 24.79 -25.83
C ILE A 18 -13.22 25.07 -24.48
N LEU A 19 -13.37 26.27 -23.93
CA LEU A 19 -12.81 26.62 -22.62
C LEU A 19 -13.43 25.80 -21.49
N PHE A 20 -14.76 25.65 -21.48
CA PHE A 20 -15.44 24.80 -20.50
C PHE A 20 -15.06 23.33 -20.64
N PHE A 21 -14.96 22.83 -21.87
CA PHE A 21 -14.51 21.47 -22.13
C PHE A 21 -13.08 21.25 -21.61
N ALA A 22 -12.15 22.15 -21.95
CA ALA A 22 -10.75 22.07 -21.50
C ALA A 22 -10.64 22.12 -19.96
N ALA A 23 -11.39 23.03 -19.31
CA ALA A 23 -11.44 23.11 -17.85
C ALA A 23 -11.98 21.81 -17.23
N SER A 24 -13.07 21.27 -17.78
CA SER A 24 -13.69 20.04 -17.30
C SER A 24 -12.77 18.83 -17.47
N THR A 25 -12.16 18.66 -18.63
CA THR A 25 -11.20 17.58 -18.90
C THR A 25 -10.00 17.64 -17.97
N THR A 26 -9.48 18.84 -17.67
CA THR A 26 -8.35 19.00 -16.74
C THR A 26 -8.69 18.53 -15.33
N VAL A 27 -9.87 18.90 -14.84
CA VAL A 27 -10.35 18.47 -13.51
C VAL A 27 -10.58 16.96 -13.49
N CYS A 28 -11.26 16.40 -14.51
CA CYS A 28 -11.51 14.97 -14.61
C CYS A 28 -10.21 14.16 -14.68
N ALA A 29 -9.24 14.58 -15.49
CA ALA A 29 -7.94 13.93 -15.58
C ALA A 29 -7.22 13.93 -14.22
N SER A 30 -7.26 15.05 -13.49
CA SER A 30 -6.68 15.15 -12.15
C SER A 30 -7.30 14.15 -11.17
N PHE A 31 -8.62 14.00 -11.17
CA PHE A 31 -9.30 13.01 -10.33
C PHE A 31 -8.97 11.57 -10.73
N ILE A 32 -8.91 11.26 -12.02
CA ILE A 32 -8.55 9.93 -12.51
C ILE A 32 -7.12 9.55 -12.10
N VAL A 33 -6.16 10.48 -12.24
CA VAL A 33 -4.78 10.23 -11.81
C VAL A 33 -4.71 9.98 -10.29
N GLN A 34 -5.40 10.79 -9.49
CA GLN A 34 -5.45 10.58 -8.04
C GLN A 34 -6.10 9.24 -7.67
N ALA A 35 -7.20 8.87 -8.31
CA ALA A 35 -7.86 7.59 -8.10
C ALA A 35 -6.95 6.42 -8.46
N LYS A 36 -6.24 6.49 -9.60
CA LYS A 36 -5.24 5.49 -10.01
C LYS A 36 -4.13 5.35 -8.97
N ASN A 37 -3.60 6.47 -8.48
CA ASN A 37 -2.52 6.44 -7.48
C ASN A 37 -2.99 5.78 -6.18
N LYS A 38 -4.21 6.09 -5.71
CA LYS A 38 -4.81 5.42 -4.54
C LYS A 38 -5.06 3.94 -4.78
N GLN A 39 -5.50 3.55 -5.98
CA GLN A 39 -5.70 2.16 -6.35
C GLN A 39 -4.38 1.38 -6.30
N VAL A 40 -3.32 1.90 -6.94
CA VAL A 40 -1.99 1.26 -6.91
C VAL A 40 -1.48 1.13 -5.49
N GLN A 41 -1.63 2.17 -4.67
CA GLN A 41 -1.26 2.12 -3.25
C GLN A 41 -2.06 1.04 -2.49
N GLY A 42 -3.37 0.93 -2.75
CA GLY A 42 -4.23 -0.09 -2.14
C GLY A 42 -3.85 -1.51 -2.56
N THR A 43 -3.55 -1.73 -3.84
CA THR A 43 -3.09 -3.04 -4.34
C THR A 43 -1.74 -3.42 -3.74
N ASN A 44 -0.80 -2.49 -3.64
CA ASN A 44 0.50 -2.76 -3.01
C ASN A 44 0.33 -3.13 -1.52
N LEU A 45 -0.53 -2.41 -0.80
CA LEU A 45 -0.84 -2.72 0.59
C LEU A 45 -1.51 -4.09 0.72
N GLN A 46 -2.46 -4.41 -0.16
CA GLN A 46 -3.13 -5.71 -0.18
C GLN A 46 -2.12 -6.86 -0.39
N ASN A 47 -1.21 -6.72 -1.35
CA ASN A 47 -0.18 -7.72 -1.59
C ASN A 47 0.74 -7.89 -0.38
N ALA A 48 1.18 -6.78 0.24
CA ALA A 48 1.99 -6.83 1.45
C ALA A 48 1.24 -7.46 2.64
N LEU A 49 -0.07 -7.25 2.75
CA LEU A 49 -0.91 -7.89 3.78
C LEU A 49 -1.02 -9.40 3.55
N ILE A 50 -1.22 -9.83 2.30
CA ILE A 50 -1.26 -11.25 1.94
C ILE A 50 0.08 -11.90 2.22
N GLU A 51 1.18 -11.24 1.87
CA GLU A 51 2.53 -11.72 2.16
C GLU A 51 2.78 -11.83 3.67
N ALA A 52 2.42 -10.79 4.45
CA ALA A 52 2.53 -10.83 5.91
C ALA A 52 1.73 -11.97 6.53
N GLN A 53 0.50 -12.22 6.05
CA GLN A 53 -0.31 -13.35 6.51
C GLN A 53 0.35 -14.69 6.16
N SER A 54 0.85 -14.84 4.93
CA SER A 54 1.56 -16.04 4.51
C SER A 54 2.84 -16.27 5.33
N MET A 55 3.57 -15.21 5.66
CA MET A 55 4.74 -15.28 6.56
C MET A 55 4.33 -15.76 7.95
N ILE A 56 3.24 -15.23 8.52
CA ILE A 56 2.72 -15.65 9.82
C ILE A 56 2.35 -17.13 9.81
N GLU A 57 1.58 -17.57 8.80
CA GLU A 57 1.19 -18.98 8.65
C GLU A 57 2.42 -19.89 8.51
N THR A 58 3.45 -19.44 7.77
CA THR A 58 4.68 -20.18 7.59
C THR A 58 5.48 -20.28 8.89
N MET A 59 5.61 -19.19 9.64
CA MET A 59 6.25 -19.20 10.97
C MET A 59 5.50 -20.09 11.96
N GLN A 60 4.16 -20.12 11.89
CA GLN A 60 3.34 -20.99 12.75
C GLN A 60 3.45 -22.47 12.36
N ALA A 61 3.61 -22.77 11.08
CA ALA A 61 3.83 -24.14 10.61
C ALA A 61 5.22 -24.67 10.99
N TYR A 62 6.21 -23.78 11.09
CA TYR A 62 7.61 -24.13 11.36
C TYR A 62 8.24 -23.24 12.46
N PRO A 63 7.76 -23.31 13.72
CA PRO A 63 8.12 -22.37 14.78
C PRO A 63 9.59 -22.45 15.24
N GLN A 64 10.27 -23.55 14.93
CA GLN A 64 11.68 -23.79 15.30
C GLN A 64 12.66 -23.55 14.14
N ALA A 65 12.15 -23.19 12.95
CA ALA A 65 13.00 -22.92 11.79
C ALA A 65 13.66 -21.54 11.89
N ASP A 66 14.84 -21.42 11.31
CA ASP A 66 15.54 -20.13 11.24
C ASP A 66 14.77 -19.16 10.34
N LEU A 67 14.47 -17.97 10.88
CA LEU A 67 13.59 -17.01 10.22
C LEU A 67 14.20 -16.43 8.95
N GLU A 68 15.51 -16.18 8.96
CA GLU A 68 16.25 -15.61 7.82
C GLU A 68 16.17 -16.55 6.61
N GLN A 69 16.30 -17.86 6.84
CA GLN A 69 16.17 -18.88 5.80
C GLN A 69 14.72 -19.15 5.40
N LEU A 70 13.79 -19.14 6.36
CA LEU A 70 12.40 -19.49 6.11
C LEU A 70 11.66 -18.44 5.29
N LEU A 71 11.94 -17.16 5.55
CA LEU A 71 11.21 -16.03 4.98
C LEU A 71 12.05 -15.17 4.04
N GLU A 72 13.34 -15.49 3.87
CA GLU A 72 14.31 -14.68 3.12
C GLU A 72 14.34 -13.22 3.61
N VAL A 73 14.36 -13.04 4.94
CA VAL A 73 14.35 -11.74 5.61
C VAL A 73 15.77 -11.34 6.03
N GLU A 74 16.06 -10.04 6.02
CA GLU A 74 17.30 -9.49 6.56
C GLU A 74 17.15 -9.24 8.07
N LYS A 75 18.10 -9.73 8.87
CA LYS A 75 18.15 -9.45 10.31
C LYS A 75 18.75 -8.07 10.59
N ILE A 76 17.99 -7.21 11.27
CA ILE A 76 18.46 -5.89 11.70
C ILE A 76 19.11 -5.99 13.07
N ASP A 77 18.44 -6.65 14.01
CA ASP A 77 18.93 -6.92 15.36
C ASP A 77 18.38 -8.25 15.91
N GLU A 78 18.54 -8.53 17.20
CA GLU A 78 18.13 -9.82 17.78
C GLU A 78 16.65 -10.16 17.60
N ASN A 79 15.77 -9.14 17.60
CA ASN A 79 14.32 -9.31 17.59
C ASN A 79 13.64 -8.67 16.37
N HIS A 80 14.38 -7.89 15.57
CA HIS A 80 13.84 -7.20 14.41
C HIS A 80 14.41 -7.72 13.09
N TYR A 81 13.50 -8.00 12.16
CA TYR A 81 13.80 -8.43 10.81
C TYR A 81 13.08 -7.55 9.80
N GLN A 82 13.59 -7.49 8.57
CA GLN A 82 13.01 -6.71 7.50
C GLN A 82 13.06 -7.44 6.17
N LYS A 83 12.00 -7.30 5.38
CA LYS A 83 11.98 -7.62 3.97
C LYS A 83 11.20 -6.52 3.25
N ASP A 84 11.87 -5.80 2.36
CA ASP A 84 11.31 -4.63 1.69
C ASP A 84 10.66 -3.63 2.67
N ASN A 85 9.34 -3.48 2.61
CA ASN A 85 8.54 -2.59 3.44
C ASN A 85 7.84 -3.31 4.61
N ILE A 86 8.14 -4.58 4.82
CA ILE A 86 7.61 -5.44 5.87
C ILE A 86 8.66 -5.57 6.97
N PHE A 87 8.25 -5.27 8.21
CA PHE A 87 9.10 -5.35 9.40
C PHE A 87 8.51 -6.39 10.34
N ILE A 88 9.33 -7.28 10.85
CA ILE A 88 8.93 -8.34 11.78
C ILE A 88 9.61 -8.05 13.11
N GLU A 89 8.82 -8.00 14.17
CA GLU A 89 9.30 -7.88 15.54
C GLU A 89 8.85 -9.13 16.30
N ILE A 90 9.81 -9.84 16.91
CA ILE A 90 9.55 -11.04 17.71
C ILE A 90 9.91 -10.78 19.15
N ASP A 91 8.95 -11.07 20.02
CA ASP A 91 9.09 -11.05 21.46
C ASP A 91 9.13 -12.50 21.99
N ARG A 92 10.24 -12.85 22.65
CA ARG A 92 10.57 -14.20 23.10
C ARG A 92 10.46 -14.29 24.61
N ASP A 93 9.23 -14.19 25.10
CA ASP A 93 8.86 -14.38 26.50
C ASP A 93 8.35 -15.82 26.75
N MET A 94 7.43 -16.05 27.70
CA MET A 94 6.81 -17.38 27.95
C MET A 94 6.06 -17.93 26.72
N ILE A 95 5.57 -17.04 25.87
CA ILE A 95 4.95 -17.33 24.58
C ILE A 95 5.72 -16.56 23.52
N THR A 96 6.20 -17.25 22.50
CA THR A 96 6.81 -16.57 21.35
C THR A 96 5.70 -15.87 20.58
N GLN A 97 5.70 -14.55 20.65
CA GLN A 97 4.72 -13.69 19.98
C GLN A 97 5.46 -12.63 19.17
N GLY A 98 4.73 -11.94 18.30
CA GLY A 98 5.34 -10.91 17.51
C GLY A 98 4.32 -10.13 16.72
N LYS A 99 4.83 -9.24 15.89
CA LYS A 99 4.03 -8.46 14.97
C LYS A 99 4.75 -8.24 13.67
N ILE A 100 3.98 -8.23 12.59
CA ILE A 100 4.44 -7.78 11.29
C ILE A 100 3.88 -6.37 11.06
N MET A 101 4.76 -5.40 10.83
CA MET A 101 4.44 -4.02 10.52
C MET A 101 4.70 -3.74 9.04
N ILE A 102 3.69 -3.25 8.32
CA ILE A 102 3.84 -2.78 6.95
C ILE A 102 4.03 -1.27 7.00
N LYS A 103 5.19 -0.81 6.54
CA LYS A 103 5.54 0.62 6.52
C LYS A 103 5.45 1.20 5.11
N ASN A 104 5.20 2.50 5.04
CA ASN A 104 5.45 3.30 3.85
C ASN A 104 6.29 4.50 4.26
N LYS A 105 7.52 4.54 3.77
CA LYS A 105 8.56 5.45 4.27
C LYS A 105 8.76 5.21 5.77
N ASN A 106 8.37 6.16 6.62
CA ASN A 106 8.56 6.09 8.07
C ASN A 106 7.25 5.88 8.83
N GLU A 107 6.11 5.77 8.14
CA GLU A 107 4.81 5.57 8.78
C GLU A 107 4.40 4.10 8.73
N VAL A 108 3.97 3.56 9.87
CA VAL A 108 3.33 2.25 9.96
C VAL A 108 1.91 2.39 9.43
N ILE A 109 1.59 1.68 8.34
CA ILE A 109 0.24 1.67 7.76
C ILE A 109 -0.61 0.57 8.37
N SER A 110 0.00 -0.58 8.68
CA SER A 110 -0.70 -1.74 9.21
C SER A 110 0.21 -2.55 10.12
N GLU A 111 -0.40 -3.20 11.10
CA GLU A 111 0.26 -4.04 12.10
C GLU A 111 -0.57 -5.32 12.26
N LEU A 112 0.09 -6.47 12.13
CA LEU A 112 -0.51 -7.79 12.23
C LEU A 112 0.16 -8.55 13.37
N PRO A 113 -0.46 -8.61 14.56
CA PRO A 113 0.06 -9.41 15.66
C PRO A 113 -0.09 -10.91 15.36
N PHE A 114 0.86 -11.72 15.83
CA PHE A 114 0.84 -13.16 15.71
C PHE A 114 1.43 -13.85 16.95
N VAL A 115 1.13 -15.14 17.09
CA VAL A 115 1.63 -16.01 18.15
C VAL A 115 2.16 -17.30 17.51
N LEU A 116 3.37 -17.70 17.87
CA LEU A 116 4.04 -18.91 17.37
C LEU A 116 3.94 -20.10 18.34
N GLY A 117 3.50 -19.87 19.57
CA GLY A 117 3.31 -20.90 20.60
C GLY A 117 4.13 -20.64 21.87
N GLY A 118 3.84 -21.39 22.94
CA GLY A 118 4.62 -21.37 24.17
C GLY A 118 5.86 -22.26 24.09
N ASN A 119 6.90 -21.97 24.89
CA ASN A 119 7.92 -22.97 25.21
C ASN A 119 7.22 -24.12 25.95
N HIS A 120 6.79 -25.15 25.23
CA HIS A 120 6.46 -26.43 25.84
C HIS A 120 7.79 -27.10 26.20
N ASP A 121 8.34 -26.71 27.34
CA ASP A 121 9.11 -27.65 28.17
C ASP A 121 8.10 -28.55 28.91
N GLU A 122 7.41 -29.43 28.15
CA GLU A 122 6.79 -30.68 28.65
C GLU A 122 6.92 -31.79 27.60
#